data_AF-A0A814YPB7-F1
#
_entry.id   AF-A0A814YPB7-F1
#
_cell.length_a   1.000
_cell.length_b   1.000
_cell.length_c   1.000
_cell.angle_alpha   90.00
_cell.angle_beta   90.00
_cell.angle_gamma   90.00
#
_symmetry.space_group_name_H-M   'P 1'
#
loop_
_entity.id
_entity.type
_entity.pdbx_description
1 polymer ?
#
loop_
_entity_poly.entity_id
_entity_poly.type
_entity_poly.pdbx_seq_one_letter_code
_entity_poly.pdbx_strand_id
1 'polypeptide(L)'
;MKENSYQSNSSYGWAGHNEVYTNGKCSKKVNGYTSDYSKGDVIELTLDCDHHLIRMANIRSTKSYEINADLKDCPFPWMLHLNLFHHQTRIRVNLLKVSRKQ
;
A
#
# COMPACT_ATOMS: atom_id res chain seq x y z
N MET A 1 12.71 -6.33 21.60
CA MET A 1 12.72 -7.05 20.30
C MET A 1 12.34 -6.01 19.25
N LYS A 2 13.14 -5.78 18.20
CA LYS A 2 12.68 -4.93 17.10
C LYS A 2 11.65 -5.75 16.32
N GLU A 3 10.37 -5.51 16.58
CA GLU A 3 9.31 -6.07 15.74
C GLU A 3 9.51 -5.57 14.32
N ASN A 4 9.46 -6.47 13.35
CA ASN A 4 9.52 -6.05 11.97
C ASN A 4 8.28 -5.21 11.69
N SER A 5 8.44 -4.06 11.04
CA SER A 5 7.33 -3.12 10.80
C SER A 5 6.13 -3.76 10.09
N TYR A 6 6.35 -4.80 9.28
CA TYR A 6 5.28 -5.52 8.60
C TYR A 6 4.39 -6.38 9.51
N GLN A 7 4.84 -6.69 10.74
CA GLN A 7 4.10 -7.46 11.75
C GLN A 7 3.23 -6.57 12.65
N SER A 8 3.37 -5.25 12.54
CA SER A 8 2.56 -4.32 13.33
C SER A 8 1.09 -4.37 12.89
N ASN A 9 0.18 -4.25 13.85
CA ASN A 9 -1.26 -4.16 13.59
C ASN A 9 -1.65 -2.93 12.74
N SER A 10 -0.76 -1.94 12.62
CA SER A 10 -0.94 -0.81 11.70
C SER A 10 -0.33 -1.03 10.31
N SER A 11 0.17 -2.23 10.01
CA SER A 11 0.78 -2.58 8.73
C SER A 11 -0.26 -3.00 7.70
N TYR A 12 -0.33 -2.22 6.61
CA TYR A 12 -1.18 -2.46 5.45
C TYR A 12 -0.38 -2.28 4.17
N GLY A 13 -0.54 -3.17 3.19
CA GLY A 13 0.07 -3.00 1.88
C GLY A 13 0.27 -4.29 1.10
N TRP A 14 1.10 -4.19 0.06
CA TRP A 14 1.40 -5.28 -0.87
C TRP A 14 2.90 -5.56 -0.89
N ALA A 15 3.25 -6.81 -1.11
CA ALA A 15 4.63 -7.25 -1.28
C ALA A 15 4.76 -8.19 -2.49
N GLY A 16 5.98 -8.69 -2.71
CA GLY A 16 6.24 -9.71 -3.72
C GLY A 16 5.44 -10.99 -3.47
N HIS A 17 5.51 -11.95 -4.40
CA HIS A 17 4.89 -13.28 -4.25
C HIS A 17 3.37 -13.27 -3.97
N ASN A 18 2.66 -12.24 -4.44
CA ASN A 18 1.23 -12.03 -4.27
C ASN A 18 0.79 -11.89 -2.80
N GLU A 19 1.68 -11.38 -1.94
CA GLU A 19 1.43 -11.16 -0.53
C GLU A 19 0.77 -9.81 -0.28
N VAL A 20 -0.24 -9.81 0.59
CA VAL A 20 -0.98 -8.64 1.05
C VAL A 20 -0.96 -8.65 2.58
N TYR A 21 -0.58 -7.53 3.16
CA TYR A 21 -0.55 -7.33 4.60
C TYR A 21 -1.76 -6.50 5.00
N THR A 22 -2.51 -6.98 5.99
CA THR A 22 -3.65 -6.28 6.60
C THR A 22 -3.62 -6.52 8.09
N ASN A 23 -3.56 -5.46 8.89
CA ASN A 23 -3.47 -5.55 10.35
C ASN A 23 -2.34 -6.50 10.81
N GLY A 24 -1.14 -6.32 10.23
CA GLY A 24 0.05 -7.11 10.56
C GLY A 24 0.06 -8.56 10.06
N LYS A 25 -1.03 -9.02 9.44
CA LYS A 25 -1.18 -10.40 8.94
C LYS A 25 -0.91 -10.47 7.45
N CYS A 26 -0.06 -11.42 7.04
CA CYS A 26 0.21 -11.72 5.64
C CYS A 26 -0.79 -12.73 5.10
N SER A 27 -1.41 -12.41 3.96
CA SER A 27 -2.30 -13.29 3.20
C SER A 27 -1.90 -13.29 1.73
N LYS A 28 -2.21 -14.37 1.00
CA LYS A 28 -1.89 -14.48 -0.43
C LYS A 28 -3.12 -14.34 -1.30
N LYS A 29 -2.95 -13.71 -2.48
CA LYS A 29 -3.99 -13.57 -3.52
C LYS A 29 -5.26 -12.84 -3.05
N VAL A 30 -5.13 -11.92 -2.09
CA VAL A 30 -6.25 -11.10 -1.61
C VAL A 30 -6.73 -10.16 -2.73
N ASN A 31 -8.04 -10.06 -2.93
CA ASN A 31 -8.67 -9.18 -3.92
C ASN A 31 -8.09 -9.30 -5.34
N GLY A 32 -7.68 -10.52 -5.74
CA GLY A 32 -7.10 -10.76 -7.06
C GLY A 32 -5.70 -10.15 -7.25
N TYR A 33 -5.03 -9.75 -6.17
CA TYR A 33 -3.69 -9.18 -6.23
C TYR A 33 -2.68 -10.11 -6.91
N THR A 34 -2.01 -9.57 -7.92
CA THR A 34 -0.85 -10.19 -8.57
C THR A 34 0.35 -9.27 -8.50
N SER A 35 1.47 -9.77 -7.99
CA SER A 35 2.76 -9.08 -7.92
C SER A 35 3.41 -9.08 -9.30
N ASP A 36 2.88 -8.27 -10.21
CA ASP A 36 3.30 -8.18 -11.62
C ASP A 36 4.19 -6.97 -11.92
N TYR A 37 4.81 -6.39 -10.90
CA TYR A 37 5.75 -5.28 -11.05
C TYR A 37 6.92 -5.67 -11.94
N SER A 38 7.35 -4.73 -12.77
CA SER A 38 8.56 -4.85 -13.57
C SER A 38 9.46 -3.63 -13.42
N LYS A 39 10.73 -3.81 -13.79
CA LYS A 39 11.70 -2.72 -13.77
C LYS A 39 11.21 -1.55 -14.62
N GLY A 40 11.22 -0.36 -14.05
CA GLY A 40 10.78 0.87 -14.71
C GLY A 40 9.30 1.18 -14.53
N ASP A 41 8.54 0.32 -13.85
CA ASP A 41 7.13 0.60 -13.53
C ASP A 41 7.02 1.81 -12.60
N VAL A 42 5.95 2.58 -12.82
CA VAL A 42 5.53 3.65 -11.92
C VAL A 42 4.32 3.15 -11.15
N ILE A 43 4.45 3.15 -9.83
CA ILE A 43 3.39 2.76 -8.90
C ILE A 43 2.85 4.01 -8.24
N GLU A 44 1.53 4.18 -8.31
CA GLU A 44 0.82 5.24 -7.59
C GLU A 44 0.13 4.63 -6.37
N LEU A 45 0.51 5.12 -5.20
CA LEU A 45 -0.16 4.81 -3.94
C LEU A 45 -1.08 5.97 -3.57
N THR A 46 -2.35 5.68 -3.39
CA THR A 46 -3.39 6.62 -2.95
C THR A 46 -3.89 6.22 -1.59
N LEU A 47 -3.92 7.19 -0.69
CA LEU A 47 -4.41 7.09 0.67
C LEU A 47 -5.71 7.89 0.75
N ASP A 48 -6.85 7.19 0.71
CA ASP A 48 -8.18 7.81 0.77
C ASP A 48 -8.71 7.74 2.20
N CYS A 49 -8.46 8.81 2.95
CA CYS A 49 -8.84 8.92 4.35
C CYS A 49 -10.34 9.12 4.55
N ASP A 50 -11.08 9.60 3.55
CA ASP A 50 -12.53 9.79 3.67
C ASP A 50 -13.27 8.46 3.49
N HIS A 51 -12.77 7.59 2.60
CA HIS A 51 -13.34 6.26 2.35
C HIS A 51 -12.62 5.12 3.08
N HIS A 52 -11.63 5.42 3.92
CA HIS A 52 -10.86 4.43 4.70
C HIS A 52 -10.19 3.36 3.81
N LEU A 53 -9.55 3.80 2.73
CA LEU A 53 -9.02 2.91 1.69
C LEU A 53 -7.57 3.27 1.33
N ILE A 54 -6.77 2.23 1.10
CA ILE A 54 -5.46 2.33 0.45
C ILE A 54 -5.62 1.72 -0.94
N ARG A 55 -5.27 2.47 -1.98
CA ARG A 55 -5.26 2.01 -3.37
C ARG A 55 -3.85 2.06 -3.92
N MET A 56 -3.44 1.02 -4.63
CA MET A 56 -2.20 0.98 -5.38
C MET A 56 -2.51 0.71 -6.85
N ALA A 57 -1.98 1.54 -7.76
CA ALA A 57 -2.12 1.37 -9.19
C ALA A 57 -0.74 1.25 -9.86
N ASN A 58 -0.59 0.29 -10.78
CA ASN A 58 0.56 0.22 -11.66
C ASN A 58 0.20 0.88 -13.00
N ILE A 59 0.87 1.99 -13.32
CA ILE A 59 0.54 2.78 -14.52
C ILE A 59 0.74 1.97 -15.80
N ARG A 60 1.77 1.12 -15.87
CA ARG A 60 2.07 0.34 -17.08
C ARG A 60 1.02 -0.75 -17.32
N SER A 61 0.69 -1.55 -16.31
CA SER A 61 -0.25 -2.66 -16.47
C SER A 61 -1.71 -2.24 -16.37
N THR A 62 -1.99 -0.99 -15.99
CA THR A 62 -3.32 -0.43 -15.69
C THR A 62 -4.08 -1.17 -14.58
N LYS A 63 -3.42 -2.08 -13.86
CA LYS A 63 -4.01 -2.79 -12.74
C LYS A 63 -4.02 -1.91 -11.50
N SER A 64 -5.12 -1.99 -10.76
CA SER A 64 -5.29 -1.35 -9.46
C SER A 64 -5.73 -2.37 -8.43
N TYR A 65 -5.25 -2.20 -7.21
CA TYR A 65 -5.62 -3.03 -6.07
C TYR A 65 -5.95 -2.16 -4.88
N GLU A 66 -6.86 -2.65 -4.04
CA GLU A 66 -7.40 -1.89 -2.92
C GLU A 66 -7.41 -2.73 -1.64
N ILE A 67 -7.13 -2.05 -0.53
CA ILE A 67 -7.21 -2.57 0.82
C ILE A 67 -8.04 -1.58 1.64
N ASN A 68 -9.05 -2.09 2.34
CA ASN A 68 -9.75 -1.32 3.36
C ASN A 68 -8.84 -1.16 4.58
N ALA A 69 -8.62 0.07 5.02
CA ALA A 69 -7.83 0.41 6.19
C ALA A 69 -8.76 0.94 7.28
N ASP A 70 -9.01 0.14 8.33
CA ASP A 70 -9.74 0.62 9.49
C ASP A 70 -8.86 1.59 10.30
N LEU A 71 -9.28 2.86 10.37
CA LEU A 71 -8.57 3.89 11.14
C LEU A 71 -8.52 3.61 12.64
N LYS A 72 -9.36 2.72 13.17
CA LYS A 72 -9.27 2.26 14.56
C LYS A 72 -8.03 1.39 14.79
N ASP A 73 -7.70 0.54 13.83
CA ASP A 73 -6.54 -0.37 13.87
C ASP A 73 -5.27 0.32 13.34
N CYS A 74 -5.43 1.29 12.44
CA CYS A 74 -4.34 2.10 11.87
C CYS A 74 -4.60 3.61 12.07
N PRO A 75 -4.52 4.12 13.31
CA PRO A 75 -4.73 5.53 13.58
C PRO A 75 -3.56 6.39 13.07
N PHE A 76 -3.82 7.66 12.78
CA PHE A 76 -2.78 8.61 12.42
C PHE A 76 -1.85 8.91 13.61
N PRO A 77 -0.53 9.16 13.37
CA PRO A 77 0.11 9.32 12.06
C PRO A 77 0.50 7.99 11.39
N TRP A 78 0.36 7.94 10.06
CA TRP A 78 0.80 6.79 9.28
C TRP A 78 2.28 6.82 8.95
N MET A 79 2.88 5.64 8.87
CA MET A 79 4.27 5.44 8.49
C MET A 79 4.34 4.61 7.21
N LEU A 80 5.03 5.14 6.20
CA LEU A 80 5.22 4.45 4.94
C LEU A 80 6.51 3.60 4.99
N HIS A 81 6.37 2.29 4.80
CA HIS A 81 7.49 1.36 4.67
C HIS A 81 7.58 0.85 3.23
N LEU A 82 8.74 1.05 2.59
CA LEU A 82 9.00 0.65 1.21
C LEU A 82 10.21 -0.26 1.15
N ASN A 83 10.04 -1.46 0.61
CA ASN A 83 11.13 -2.38 0.32
C ASN A 83 11.48 -2.30 -1.16
N LEU A 84 12.70 -1.83 -1.46
CA LEU A 84 13.18 -1.64 -2.83
C LEU A 84 14.15 -2.77 -3.21
N PHE A 85 13.67 -3.70 -4.04
CA PHE A 85 14.45 -4.87 -4.46
C PHE A 85 15.26 -4.67 -5.74
N HIS A 86 14.93 -3.64 -6.54
CA HIS A 86 15.55 -3.42 -7.85
C HIS A 86 16.29 -2.08 -7.94
N HIS A 87 17.43 -2.09 -8.61
CA HIS A 87 18.16 -0.88 -8.98
C HIS A 87 17.31 0.00 -9.91
N GLN A 88 17.42 1.32 -9.76
CA GLN A 88 16.69 2.34 -10.54
C GLN A 88 15.18 2.38 -10.29
N THR A 89 14.71 1.88 -9.14
CA THR A 89 13.31 2.06 -8.73
C THR A 89 13.04 3.55 -8.45
N ARG A 90 11.97 4.08 -9.01
CA ARG A 90 11.49 5.45 -8.75
C ARG A 90 10.14 5.36 -8.06
N ILE A 91 9.97 6.11 -6.99
CA ILE A 91 8.73 6.12 -6.20
C ILE A 91 8.21 7.55 -6.21
N ARG A 92 6.91 7.70 -6.49
CA ARG A 92 6.18 8.94 -6.32
C ARG A 92 5.08 8.72 -5.30
N VAL A 93 5.15 9.44 -4.18
CA VAL A 93 4.10 9.42 -3.15
C VAL A 93 3.24 10.66 -3.36
N ASN A 94 1.98 10.46 -3.71
CA ASN A 94 1.01 11.54 -3.88
C ASN A 94 0.07 11.53 -2.67
N LEU A 95 0.11 12.57 -1.85
CA LEU A 95 -0.83 12.75 -0.75
C LEU A 95 -2.02 13.59 -1.25
N LEU A 96 -3.19 12.97 -1.38
CA LEU A 96 -4.41 13.70 -1.69
C LEU A 96 -5.02 14.21 -0.39
N LYS A 97 -4.99 15.53 -0.19
CA LYS A 97 -5.82 16.19 0.80
C LYS A 97 -7.10 16.64 0.10
N VAL A 98 -8.18 15.88 0.25
CA VAL A 98 -9.49 16.35 -0.22
C VAL A 98 -9.97 17.43 0.75
N SER A 99 -9.76 18.68 0.37
CA SER A 99 -10.31 19.83 1.09
C SER A 99 -11.84 19.76 0.98
N ARG A 100 -12.53 19.52 2.10
CA ARG A 100 -13.98 19.73 2.15
C ARG A 100 -14.23 21.20 1.79
N LYS A 101 -14.92 21.46 0.67
CA LYS A 101 -15.54 22.76 0.44
C LYS A 101 -16.61 22.90 1.53
N GLN A 102 -16.39 23.79 2.48
CA GLN A 102 -17.45 24.34 3.33
C GLN A 102 -18.30 25.29 2.49
#